data_AF-A0A1I6GPY2-F1
#
_entry.id   AF-A0A1I6GPY2-F1
#
_cell.length_a   1.000
_cell.length_b   1.000
_cell.length_c   1.000
_cell.angle_alpha   90.00
_cell.angle_beta   90.00
_cell.angle_gamma   90.00
#
_symmetry.space_group_name_H-M   'P 1'
#
loop_
_entity.id
_entity.type
_entity.pdbx_description
1 polymer ?
#
loop_
_entity_poly.entity_id
_entity_poly.type
_entity_poly.pdbx_seq_one_letter_code
_entity_poly.pdbx_strand_id
1 'polypeptide(L)'
;MNSHTDAVRSPWIRFLSNLFVVLVAWTIFIKYLFPIGFAWAHDEAWTTYIYWDLWPAAHLWLAWALLARPRYTRVLAIGMSVVEILIITTLFVWFLSDPEWSIWRTNWFVNKLFVLTAFALVLGTALLRPESLKARASR
;
A
#
# COMPACT_ATOMS: atom_id res chain seq x y z
N MET A 1 -14.18 13.66 32.08
CA MET A 1 -12.93 12.89 32.27
C MET A 1 -13.09 11.55 31.55
N ASN A 2 -12.52 11.40 30.33
CA ASN A 2 -12.34 10.14 29.58
C ASN A 2 -11.63 10.36 28.22
N SER A 3 -10.57 11.18 28.17
CA SER A 3 -9.87 11.57 26.93
C SER A 3 -8.83 10.56 26.42
N HIS A 4 -8.61 9.44 27.11
CA HIS A 4 -7.48 8.55 26.83
C HIS A 4 -7.83 7.28 26.03
N THR A 5 -9.11 6.96 25.86
CA THR A 5 -9.59 5.77 25.11
C THR A 5 -9.91 6.04 23.64
N ASP A 6 -10.11 7.30 23.25
CA ASP A 6 -10.59 7.65 21.90
C ASP A 6 -9.52 7.54 20.82
N ALA A 7 -8.25 7.67 21.20
CA ALA A 7 -7.16 7.62 20.25
C ALA A 7 -6.99 6.19 19.66
N VAL A 8 -7.37 5.13 20.38
CA VAL A 8 -7.34 3.73 19.91
C VAL A 8 -8.50 3.41 18.93
N ARG A 9 -9.49 4.30 18.79
CA ARG A 9 -10.83 3.99 18.29
C ARG A 9 -11.25 4.63 16.98
N SER A 10 -10.40 5.36 16.25
CA SER A 10 -10.83 5.87 14.93
C SER A 10 -11.09 4.70 13.97
N PRO A 11 -12.35 4.38 13.60
CA PRO A 11 -12.65 3.26 12.71
C PRO A 11 -12.02 3.48 11.33
N TRP A 12 -11.87 4.75 10.94
CA TRP A 12 -11.20 5.18 9.72
C TRP A 12 -9.73 4.79 9.68
N ILE A 13 -8.96 5.01 10.75
CA ILE A 13 -7.53 4.66 10.78
C ILE A 13 -7.35 3.14 10.76
N ARG A 14 -8.24 2.40 11.43
CA ARG A 14 -8.25 0.92 11.35
C ARG A 14 -8.57 0.44 9.95
N PHE A 15 -9.56 1.06 9.29
CA PHE A 15 -9.87 0.78 7.90
C PHE A 15 -8.66 1.00 6.99
N LEU A 16 -7.99 2.16 7.09
CA LEU A 16 -6.79 2.44 6.29
C LEU A 16 -5.67 1.44 6.57
N SER A 17 -5.41 1.10 7.83
CA SER A 17 -4.41 0.07 8.16
C SER A 17 -4.77 -1.29 7.54
N ASN A 18 -6.02 -1.72 7.68
CA ASN A 18 -6.46 -3.02 7.14
C ASN A 18 -6.44 -3.02 5.62
N LEU A 19 -6.77 -1.90 4.97
CA LEU A 19 -6.63 -1.72 3.53
C LEU A 19 -5.18 -1.98 3.09
N PHE A 20 -4.19 -1.42 3.80
CA PHE A 20 -2.78 -1.68 3.49
C PHE A 20 -2.37 -3.14 3.75
N VAL A 21 -2.89 -3.79 4.79
CA VAL A 21 -2.66 -5.24 5.01
C VAL A 21 -3.22 -6.06 3.85
N VAL A 22 -4.42 -5.73 3.36
CA VAL A 22 -5.00 -6.36 2.17
C VAL A 22 -4.14 -6.12 0.93
N LEU A 23 -3.63 -4.90 0.73
CA LEU A 23 -2.72 -4.59 -0.37
C LEU A 23 -1.41 -5.36 -0.28
N VAL A 24 -0.87 -5.58 0.92
CA VAL A 24 0.31 -6.43 1.14
C VAL A 24 0.00 -7.86 0.72
N ALA A 25 -1.10 -8.45 1.20
CA ALA A 25 -1.51 -9.80 0.84
C ALA A 25 -1.75 -9.92 -0.68
N TRP A 26 -2.40 -8.94 -1.30
CA TRP A 26 -2.61 -8.89 -2.74
C TRP A 26 -1.30 -8.77 -3.51
N THR A 27 -0.37 -7.93 -3.05
CA THR A 27 0.95 -7.78 -3.67
C THR A 27 1.74 -9.09 -3.59
N ILE A 28 1.66 -9.81 -2.46
CA ILE A 28 2.29 -11.12 -2.32
C ILE A 28 1.67 -12.12 -3.32
N PHE A 29 0.34 -12.11 -3.44
CA PHE A 29 -0.35 -12.97 -4.38
C PHE A 29 0.09 -12.72 -5.84
N ILE A 30 0.04 -11.47 -6.30
CA ILE A 30 0.33 -11.15 -7.72
C ILE A 30 1.82 -11.25 -8.07
N LYS A 31 2.75 -11.05 -7.13
CA LYS A 31 4.20 -11.06 -7.40
C LYS A 31 4.88 -12.40 -7.13
N TYR A 32 4.27 -13.24 -6.29
CA TYR A 32 4.86 -14.52 -5.90
C TYR A 32 3.91 -15.67 -6.18
N LEU A 33 2.73 -15.72 -5.53
CA LEU A 33 1.87 -16.91 -5.60
C LEU A 33 1.36 -17.20 -7.01
N PHE A 34 0.85 -16.18 -7.70
CA PHE A 34 0.34 -16.32 -9.07
C PHE A 34 1.48 -16.63 -10.08
N PRO A 35 2.62 -15.91 -10.08
CA PRO A 35 3.79 -16.26 -10.89
C PRO A 35 4.33 -17.68 -10.66
N ILE A 36 4.42 -18.12 -9.40
CA ILE A 36 4.89 -19.47 -9.06
C ILE A 36 3.92 -20.52 -9.58
N GLY A 37 2.61 -20.33 -9.37
CA GLY A 37 1.59 -21.24 -9.89
C GLY A 37 1.58 -21.29 -11.41
N PHE A 38 1.76 -20.15 -12.07
CA PHE A 38 1.85 -20.06 -13.53
C PHE A 38 3.08 -20.80 -14.06
N ALA A 39 4.27 -20.57 -13.49
CA ALA A 39 5.50 -21.24 -13.89
C ALA A 39 5.39 -22.77 -13.72
N TRP A 40 4.84 -23.21 -12.59
CA TRP A 40 4.64 -24.63 -12.32
C TRP A 40 3.67 -25.28 -13.32
N ALA A 41 2.61 -24.59 -13.71
CA ALA A 41 1.65 -25.10 -14.70
C ALA A 41 2.23 -25.20 -16.13
N HIS A 42 3.37 -24.57 -16.41
CA HIS A 42 4.02 -24.54 -17.73
C HIS A 42 5.39 -25.22 -17.74
N ASP A 43 5.71 -26.02 -16.70
CA ASP A 43 7.00 -26.72 -16.55
C ASP A 43 8.23 -25.78 -16.63
N GLU A 44 8.06 -24.54 -16.18
CA GLU A 44 9.12 -23.54 -16.09
C GLU A 44 9.72 -23.48 -14.68
N ALA A 45 10.92 -22.90 -14.55
CA ALA A 45 11.51 -22.67 -13.24
C ALA A 45 10.61 -21.75 -12.38
N TRP A 46 10.36 -22.12 -11.13
CA TRP A 46 9.40 -21.42 -10.26
C TRP A 46 9.73 -19.94 -10.00
N THR A 47 10.98 -19.52 -10.22
CA THR A 47 11.43 -18.13 -10.08
C THR A 47 11.31 -17.29 -11.34
N THR A 48 10.96 -17.86 -12.50
CA THR A 48 11.03 -17.18 -13.81
C THR A 48 10.27 -15.85 -13.84
N TYR A 49 9.09 -15.83 -13.23
CA TYR A 49 8.15 -14.71 -13.30
C TYR A 49 8.06 -13.89 -12.00
N ILE A 50 8.95 -14.13 -11.03
CA ILE A 50 8.91 -13.44 -9.73
C ILE A 50 9.50 -12.03 -9.86
N TYR A 51 8.70 -11.03 -9.49
CA TYR A 51 9.13 -9.65 -9.39
C TYR A 51 9.54 -9.32 -7.95
N TRP A 52 10.85 -9.22 -7.73
CA TRP A 52 11.42 -8.91 -6.43
C TRP A 52 11.38 -7.42 -6.15
N ASP A 53 10.61 -7.02 -5.15
CA ASP A 53 10.70 -5.68 -4.57
C ASP A 53 10.26 -5.64 -3.11
N LEU A 54 10.61 -4.53 -2.46
CA LEU A 54 10.40 -4.32 -1.02
C LEU A 54 9.09 -3.59 -0.72
N TRP A 55 8.22 -3.36 -1.72
CA TRP A 55 6.95 -2.64 -1.54
C TRP A 55 6.02 -3.29 -0.50
N PRO A 56 5.87 -4.63 -0.44
CA PRO A 56 5.07 -5.26 0.61
C PRO A 56 5.56 -4.89 2.03
N ALA A 57 6.87 -4.83 2.23
CA ALA A 57 7.44 -4.46 3.53
C ALA A 57 7.17 -2.99 3.87
N ALA A 58 7.30 -2.08 2.89
CA ALA A 58 6.98 -0.67 3.06
C ALA A 58 5.50 -0.44 3.40
N HIS A 59 4.59 -1.11 2.69
CA HIS A 59 3.15 -1.03 2.95
C HIS A 59 2.77 -1.62 4.31
N LEU A 60 3.39 -2.73 4.71
CA LEU A 60 3.18 -3.32 6.03
C LEU A 60 3.70 -2.39 7.14
N TRP A 61 4.83 -1.73 6.93
CA TRP A 61 5.36 -0.74 7.85
C TRP A 61 4.41 0.45 8.03
N LEU A 62 3.83 0.95 6.94
CA LEU A 62 2.81 2.01 7.00
C LEU A 62 1.54 1.53 7.71
N ALA A 63 1.04 0.33 7.42
CA ALA A 63 -0.11 -0.26 8.12
C ALA A 63 0.13 -0.31 9.63
N TRP A 64 1.28 -0.84 10.05
CA TRP A 64 1.66 -0.88 11.45
C TRP A 64 1.75 0.54 12.04
N ALA A 65 2.38 1.49 11.35
CA ALA A 65 2.53 2.86 11.83
C ALA A 65 1.17 3.55 12.02
N LEU A 66 0.19 3.30 11.15
CA LEU A 66 -1.18 3.81 11.28
C LEU A 66 -1.84 3.32 12.58
N LEU A 67 -1.58 2.07 13.01
CA LEU A 67 -2.14 1.51 14.24
C LEU A 67 -1.35 1.91 15.50
N ALA A 68 -0.03 1.74 15.46
CA ALA A 68 0.87 1.98 16.58
C ALA A 68 1.02 3.48 16.87
N ARG A 69 0.90 4.31 15.83
CA ARG A 69 1.09 5.77 15.84
C ARG A 69 2.38 6.22 16.53
N PRO A 70 3.58 5.75 16.10
CA PRO A 70 4.85 6.35 16.50
C PRO A 70 4.91 7.84 16.11
N ARG A 71 5.85 8.58 16.69
CA ARG A 71 5.98 10.05 16.49
C ARG A 71 6.12 10.46 15.03
N TYR A 72 6.70 9.61 14.20
CA TYR A 72 6.95 9.87 12.79
C TYR A 72 5.81 9.44 11.86
N THR A 73 4.69 8.89 12.36
CA THR A 73 3.59 8.33 11.53
C THR A 73 3.09 9.28 10.47
N ARG A 74 2.87 10.55 10.83
CA ARG A 74 2.36 11.55 9.89
C ARG A 74 3.37 11.85 8.78
N VAL A 75 4.64 12.01 9.13
CA VAL A 75 5.71 12.27 8.15
C VAL A 75 5.90 11.05 7.25
N LEU A 76 5.86 9.84 7.81
CA LEU A 76 5.89 8.59 7.03
C LEU A 76 4.71 8.52 6.05
N ALA A 77 3.49 8.75 6.52
CA ALA A 77 2.29 8.69 5.70
C ALA A 77 2.35 9.68 4.53
N ILE A 78 2.75 10.94 4.80
CA ILE A 78 2.91 11.96 3.74
C ILE A 78 4.03 11.56 2.78
N GLY A 79 5.22 11.26 3.29
CA GLY A 79 6.39 10.95 2.48
C GLY A 79 6.16 9.74 1.57
N MET A 80 5.66 8.64 2.14
CA MET A 80 5.37 7.43 1.38
C MET A 80 4.24 7.65 0.37
N SER A 81 3.16 8.36 0.74
CA SER A 81 2.09 8.71 -0.21
C SER A 81 2.61 9.54 -1.38
N VAL A 82 3.40 10.58 -1.14
CA VAL A 82 3.92 11.44 -2.21
C VAL A 82 4.81 10.63 -3.16
N VAL A 83 5.75 9.85 -2.61
CA VAL A 83 6.63 9.00 -3.41
C VAL A 83 5.82 8.01 -4.24
N GLU A 84 4.87 7.31 -3.64
CA GLU A 84 4.11 6.29 -4.38
C GLU A 84 3.20 6.90 -5.45
N ILE A 85 2.52 8.01 -5.14
CA ILE A 85 1.65 8.69 -6.10
C ILE A 85 2.48 9.16 -7.32
N LEU A 86 3.66 9.73 -7.10
CA LEU A 86 4.54 10.16 -8.18
C LEU A 86 4.97 8.98 -9.04
N ILE A 87 5.49 7.91 -8.42
CA ILE A 87 5.92 6.69 -9.12
C ILE A 87 4.78 6.11 -9.96
N ILE A 88 3.59 5.93 -9.37
CA ILE A 88 2.46 5.30 -10.05
C ILE A 88 1.93 6.20 -11.17
N THR A 89 1.84 7.50 -10.95
CA THR A 89 1.37 8.43 -11.99
C THR A 89 2.32 8.43 -13.19
N THR A 90 3.64 8.47 -12.96
CA THR A 90 4.63 8.35 -14.05
C THR A 90 4.49 7.03 -14.79
N LEU A 91 4.35 5.91 -14.07
CA LEU A 91 4.15 4.59 -14.67
C LEU A 91 2.86 4.52 -15.50
N PHE A 92 1.78 5.14 -15.03
CA PHE A 92 0.53 5.20 -15.80
C PHE A 92 0.64 6.07 -17.04
N VAL A 93 1.31 7.22 -16.98
CA VAL A 93 1.56 8.05 -18.16
C VAL A 93 2.30 7.25 -19.23
N TRP A 94 3.33 6.50 -18.84
CA TRP A 94 4.09 5.66 -19.77
C TRP A 94 3.30 4.46 -20.29
N PHE A 95 2.47 3.83 -19.46
CA PHE A 95 1.64 2.72 -19.91
C PHE A 95 0.53 3.18 -20.87
N LEU A 96 -0.10 4.32 -20.58
CA LEU A 96 -1.21 4.84 -21.37
C LEU A 96 -0.78 5.46 -22.70
N SER A 97 0.52 5.77 -22.88
CA SER A 97 1.01 6.25 -24.18
C SER A 97 1.06 5.17 -25.26
N ASP A 98 1.21 3.91 -24.87
CA ASP A 98 1.18 2.75 -25.80
C ASP A 98 0.74 1.49 -25.04
N PRO A 99 -0.58 1.32 -24.79
CA PRO A 99 -1.07 0.29 -23.89
C PRO A 99 -1.10 -1.09 -24.55
N GLU A 100 -0.35 -2.03 -23.99
CA GLU A 100 -0.42 -3.46 -24.29
C GLU A 100 -1.15 -4.21 -23.16
N TRP A 101 -2.24 -4.90 -23.52
CA TRP A 101 -3.10 -5.61 -22.56
C TRP A 101 -2.86 -7.12 -22.58
N SER A 102 -1.88 -7.56 -21.79
CA SER A 102 -1.70 -8.97 -21.42
C SER A 102 -2.21 -9.25 -20.00
N ILE A 103 -2.31 -10.52 -19.61
CA ILE A 103 -2.72 -10.90 -18.24
C ILE A 103 -1.82 -10.25 -17.18
N TRP A 104 -0.52 -10.14 -17.45
CA TRP A 104 0.46 -9.51 -16.57
C TRP A 104 0.26 -8.00 -16.46
N ARG A 105 0.08 -7.32 -17.61
CA ARG A 105 -0.15 -5.87 -17.67
C ARG A 105 -1.49 -5.48 -17.05
N THR A 106 -2.54 -6.27 -17.26
CA THR A 106 -3.85 -6.06 -16.64
C THR A 106 -3.78 -6.21 -15.12
N ASN A 107 -3.17 -7.29 -14.60
CA ASN A 107 -2.98 -7.48 -13.16
C ASN A 107 -2.14 -6.34 -12.54
N TRP A 108 -1.08 -5.93 -13.24
CA TRP A 108 -0.26 -4.79 -12.83
C TRP A 108 -1.06 -3.48 -12.78
N PHE A 109 -1.83 -3.19 -13.82
CA PHE A 109 -2.62 -1.96 -13.94
C PHE A 109 -3.66 -1.86 -12.81
N VAL A 110 -4.43 -2.94 -12.61
CA VAL A 110 -5.42 -3.04 -11.55
C VAL A 110 -4.77 -2.85 -10.17
N ASN A 111 -3.63 -3.50 -9.93
CA ASN A 111 -2.88 -3.31 -8.69
C ASN A 111 -2.45 -1.85 -8.50
N LYS A 112 -1.92 -1.19 -9.54
CA LYS A 112 -1.52 0.22 -9.46
C LYS A 112 -2.70 1.15 -9.18
N LEU A 113 -3.89 0.87 -9.70
CA LEU A 113 -5.09 1.65 -9.38
C LEU A 113 -5.48 1.54 -7.89
N PHE A 114 -5.46 0.33 -7.33
CA PHE A 114 -5.76 0.13 -5.91
C PHE A 114 -4.74 0.79 -5.01
N VAL A 115 -3.44 0.63 -5.31
CA VAL A 115 -2.36 1.25 -4.55
C VAL A 115 -2.45 2.78 -4.62
N LEU A 116 -2.66 3.36 -5.80
CA LEU A 116 -2.84 4.81 -5.97
C LEU A 116 -4.00 5.34 -5.14
N THR A 117 -5.14 4.65 -5.18
CA THR A 117 -6.34 5.02 -4.41
C THR A 117 -6.05 4.99 -2.91
N ALA A 118 -5.41 3.94 -2.41
CA ALA A 118 -5.08 3.82 -1.00
C ALA A 118 -4.12 4.92 -0.52
N PHE A 119 -3.09 5.25 -1.30
CA PHE A 119 -2.17 6.33 -0.95
C PHE A 119 -2.78 7.72 -1.07
N ALA A 120 -3.73 7.95 -1.99
CA ALA A 120 -4.52 9.17 -2.04
C ALA A 120 -5.38 9.34 -0.77
N LEU A 121 -6.02 8.26 -0.29
CA LEU A 121 -6.79 8.27 0.95
C LEU A 121 -5.91 8.55 2.18
N VAL A 122 -4.73 7.94 2.25
CA VAL A 122 -3.76 8.19 3.33
C VAL A 122 -3.26 9.64 3.30
N LEU A 123 -2.90 10.16 2.13
CA LEU A 123 -2.43 11.54 1.97
C LEU A 123 -3.52 12.52 2.37
N GLY A 124 -4.74 12.34 1.84
CA GLY A 124 -5.90 13.15 2.20
C GLY A 124 -6.16 13.13 3.70
N THR A 125 -6.03 11.98 4.34
CA THR A 125 -6.17 11.85 5.81
C THR A 125 -5.06 12.61 6.55
N ALA A 126 -3.81 12.50 6.10
CA ALA A 126 -2.66 13.15 6.74
C ALA A 126 -2.66 14.68 6.61
N LEU A 127 -3.26 15.20 5.53
CA LEU A 127 -3.39 16.62 5.25
C LEU A 127 -4.66 17.23 5.87
N LEU A 128 -5.82 16.59 5.70
CA LEU A 128 -7.12 17.14 6.11
C LEU A 128 -7.49 16.82 7.55
N ARG A 129 -6.93 15.75 8.13
CA ARG A 129 -7.21 15.28 9.50
C ARG A 129 -5.92 14.98 10.27
N PRO A 130 -4.98 15.94 10.40
CA PRO A 130 -3.65 15.68 10.97
C PRO A 130 -3.70 15.15 12.41
N GLU A 131 -4.70 15.56 13.18
CA GLU A 131 -4.95 15.09 14.56
C GLU A 131 -5.16 13.57 14.65
N SER A 132 -5.70 12.96 13.59
CA SER A 132 -5.96 11.51 13.56
C SER A 132 -4.69 10.66 13.55
N LEU A 133 -3.57 11.24 13.09
CA LEU A 133 -2.26 10.60 12.97
C LEU A 133 -1.24 11.08 14.01
N LYS A 134 -1.66 11.88 14.99
CA LYS A 134 -0.76 12.31 16.07
C LYS A 134 -0.30 11.12 16.90
N ALA A 135 0.94 11.25 17.39
CA ALA A 135 1.57 10.26 18.24
C ALA A 135 0.69 9.96 19.46
N ARG A 136 0.59 8.68 19.84
CA ARG A 136 0.01 8.34 21.13
C ARG A 136 0.95 8.87 22.21
N ALA A 137 0.46 9.71 23.12
CA ALA A 137 1.23 10.10 24.30
C ALA A 137 1.58 8.83 25.09
N SER A 138 2.87 8.51 25.18
CA SER A 138 3.37 7.48 26.07
C SER A 138 3.03 7.92 27.50
N ARG A 139 2.16 7.17 28.17
CA ARG A 139 2.07 7.21 29.63
C ARG A 139 3.27 6.48 30.21
#